data_AF-A0A1M5UKQ7-F1
#
_entry.id   AF-A0A1M5UKQ7-F1
#
_cell.length_a   1.000
_cell.length_b   1.000
_cell.length_c   1.000
_cell.angle_alpha   90.00
_cell.angle_beta   90.00
_cell.angle_gamma   90.00
#
_symmetry.space_group_name_H-M   'P 1'
#
loop_
_entity.id
_entity.type
_entity.pdbx_description
1 polymer ?
#
loop_
_entity_poly.entity_id
_entity_poly.type
_entity_poly.pdbx_seq_one_letter_code
_entity_poly.pdbx_strand_id
1 'polypeptide(L)'
;MNVRSMEETEAIEAVLAKRKISGNLNLKIKKIYTILKLSVPEDVREYCTFHSTISNKEGNVKMKIHNYRAFLLPYEKNKIQIIYPVNKIETLNYIFSKERIMEMQNFCRFNTFPCYVLYLKLDEIMKFKEEHWECYRDACRLAAEAKITKEVEGTVDVDWNNKI
;
A
#
# COMPACT_ATOMS: atom_id res chain seq x y z
N MET A 1 -14.05 19.59 -11.94
CA MET A 1 -12.59 19.81 -11.79
C MET A 1 -11.89 18.92 -12.81
N ASN A 2 -10.99 19.46 -13.63
CA ASN A 2 -10.23 18.64 -14.59
C ASN A 2 -9.29 17.71 -13.83
N VAL A 3 -9.61 16.43 -13.82
CA VAL A 3 -8.71 15.39 -13.30
C VAL A 3 -7.60 15.24 -14.33
N ARG A 4 -6.41 15.71 -13.98
CA ARG A 4 -5.19 15.56 -14.78
C ARG A 4 -4.76 14.10 -14.65
N SER A 5 -5.06 13.27 -15.64
CA SER A 5 -4.51 11.93 -15.74
C SER A 5 -2.99 12.02 -15.93
N MET A 6 -2.24 11.17 -15.24
CA MET A 6 -0.78 11.08 -15.26
C MET A 6 -0.41 9.60 -15.31
N GLU A 7 0.60 9.25 -16.09
CA GLU A 7 1.06 7.86 -16.14
C GLU A 7 1.61 7.41 -14.78
N GLU A 8 1.43 6.14 -14.43
CA GLU A 8 1.87 5.57 -13.16
C GLU A 8 3.37 5.81 -12.89
N THR A 9 4.20 5.60 -13.91
CA THR A 9 5.65 5.82 -13.83
C THR A 9 5.95 7.28 -13.55
N GLU A 10 5.30 8.21 -14.26
CA GLU A 10 5.45 9.65 -14.02
C GLU A 10 5.00 10.06 -12.62
N ALA A 11 3.90 9.49 -12.13
CA ALA A 11 3.37 9.73 -10.80
C ALA A 11 4.34 9.28 -9.71
N ILE A 12 4.92 8.08 -9.85
CA ILE A 12 5.93 7.57 -8.93
C ILE A 12 7.18 8.46 -8.95
N GLU A 13 7.70 8.82 -10.13
CA GLU A 13 8.89 9.67 -10.24
C GLU A 13 8.67 11.05 -9.61
N ALA A 14 7.51 11.67 -9.88
CA ALA A 14 7.17 12.97 -9.33
C ALA A 14 7.06 12.93 -7.79
N VAL A 15 6.49 11.85 -7.22
CA VAL A 15 6.47 11.62 -5.77
C VAL A 15 7.87 11.47 -5.20
N LEU A 16 8.74 10.67 -5.83
CA LEU A 16 10.11 10.43 -5.37
C LEU A 16 10.96 11.70 -5.44
N ALA A 17 10.86 12.46 -6.54
CA ALA A 17 11.52 13.75 -6.71
C ALA A 17 11.07 14.75 -5.63
N LYS A 18 9.75 14.84 -5.38
CA LYS A 18 9.20 15.71 -4.33
C LYS A 18 9.72 15.35 -2.94
N ARG A 19 9.88 14.06 -2.67
CA ARG A 19 10.43 13.53 -1.40
C ARG A 19 11.95 13.62 -1.32
N LYS A 20 12.63 14.13 -2.35
CA LYS A 20 14.09 14.18 -2.49
C LYS A 20 14.73 12.79 -2.33
N ILE A 21 14.06 11.76 -2.87
CA ILE A 21 14.52 10.37 -2.81
C ILE A 21 15.32 10.07 -4.09
N SER A 22 16.57 9.65 -3.92
CA SER A 22 17.48 9.33 -5.01
C SER A 22 18.32 8.09 -4.72
N GLY A 23 19.11 7.64 -5.71
CA GLY A 23 20.04 6.52 -5.59
C GLY A 23 19.37 5.20 -5.22
N ASN A 24 20.04 4.40 -4.39
CA ASN A 24 19.58 3.06 -3.99
C ASN A 24 18.18 3.08 -3.34
N LEU A 25 17.82 4.15 -2.63
CA LEU A 25 16.52 4.28 -1.99
C LEU A 25 15.38 4.38 -3.02
N ASN A 26 15.61 5.10 -4.13
CA ASN A 26 14.65 5.20 -5.24
C ASN A 26 14.38 3.80 -5.84
N LEU A 27 15.44 3.05 -6.14
CA LEU A 27 15.34 1.69 -6.69
C LEU A 27 14.58 0.75 -5.75
N LYS A 28 14.87 0.79 -4.44
CA LYS A 28 14.16 -0.01 -3.43
C LYS A 28 12.66 0.32 -3.39
N ILE A 29 12.29 1.60 -3.42
CA ILE A 29 10.89 2.02 -3.36
C ILE A 29 10.13 1.56 -4.61
N LYS A 30 10.72 1.75 -5.80
CA LYS A 30 10.11 1.26 -7.04
C LYS A 30 9.92 -0.25 -7.02
N LYS A 31 10.93 -1.01 -6.56
CA LYS A 31 10.82 -2.46 -6.42
C LYS A 31 9.69 -2.88 -5.49
N ILE A 32 9.59 -2.26 -4.32
CA ILE A 32 8.52 -2.56 -3.35
C ILE A 32 7.15 -2.19 -3.91
N TYR A 33 7.05 -1.04 -4.59
CA TYR A 33 5.84 -0.62 -5.27
C TYR A 33 5.37 -1.68 -6.27
N THR A 34 6.26 -2.14 -7.15
CA THR A 34 5.95 -3.20 -8.12
C THR A 34 5.53 -4.51 -7.44
N ILE A 35 6.20 -4.92 -6.35
CA ILE A 35 5.82 -6.13 -5.60
C ILE A 35 4.42 -5.99 -5.03
N LEU A 36 4.10 -4.88 -4.36
CA LEU A 36 2.78 -4.62 -3.82
C LEU A 36 1.71 -4.64 -4.91
N LYS A 37 2.01 -4.00 -6.04
CA LYS A 37 1.17 -3.93 -7.24
C LYS A 37 0.79 -5.34 -7.71
N LEU A 38 1.81 -6.16 -7.94
CA LEU A 38 1.66 -7.51 -8.50
C LEU A 38 1.07 -8.49 -7.48
N SER A 39 1.23 -8.20 -6.18
CA SER A 39 0.63 -8.98 -5.10
C SER A 39 -0.84 -8.65 -4.85
N VAL A 40 -1.48 -7.80 -5.64
CA VAL A 40 -2.95 -7.68 -5.62
C VAL A 40 -3.54 -8.73 -6.56
N PRO A 41 -4.53 -9.54 -6.12
CA PRO A 41 -5.23 -10.47 -7.00
C PRO A 41 -5.82 -9.76 -8.21
N GLU A 42 -5.75 -10.39 -9.38
CA GLU A 42 -6.18 -9.77 -10.65
C GLU A 42 -7.67 -9.39 -10.62
N ASP A 43 -8.50 -10.26 -10.07
CA ASP A 43 -9.93 -10.05 -9.81
C ASP A 43 -10.20 -8.89 -8.85
N VAL A 44 -9.26 -8.54 -7.97
CA VAL A 44 -9.40 -7.41 -7.05
C VAL A 44 -8.94 -6.10 -7.70
N ARG A 45 -8.02 -6.15 -8.68
CA ARG A 45 -7.45 -4.95 -9.31
C ARG A 45 -8.48 -4.10 -10.04
N GLU A 46 -9.56 -4.69 -10.53
CA GLU A 46 -10.64 -3.95 -11.20
C GLU A 46 -11.36 -2.96 -10.26
N TYR A 47 -11.32 -3.22 -8.95
CA TYR A 47 -11.89 -2.34 -7.90
C TYR A 47 -10.87 -1.39 -7.29
N CYS A 48 -9.60 -1.47 -7.73
CA CYS A 48 -8.53 -0.67 -7.17
C CYS A 48 -8.50 0.72 -7.80
N THR A 49 -8.40 1.75 -6.97
CA THR A 49 -8.11 3.11 -7.43
C THR A 49 -6.72 3.52 -6.96
N PHE A 50 -5.91 3.96 -7.91
CA PHE A 50 -4.56 4.41 -7.66
C PHE A 50 -4.53 5.92 -7.63
N HIS A 51 -3.79 6.45 -6.67
CA HIS A 51 -3.72 7.88 -6.45
C HIS A 51 -2.28 8.26 -6.11
N SER A 52 -1.77 9.28 -6.78
CA SER A 52 -0.62 10.03 -6.30
C SER A 52 -1.10 11.31 -5.62
N THR A 53 -0.49 11.66 -4.49
CA THR A 53 -0.71 12.92 -3.80
C THR A 53 0.62 13.65 -3.79
N ILE A 54 0.67 14.76 -4.53
CA ILE A 54 1.84 15.63 -4.63
C ILE A 54 1.38 17.03 -4.22
N SER A 55 1.73 17.45 -3.02
CA SER A 55 1.45 18.79 -2.50
C SER A 55 2.72 19.41 -1.94
N ASN A 56 2.67 20.69 -1.55
CA ASN A 56 3.84 21.34 -0.94
C ASN A 56 4.31 20.65 0.35
N LYS A 57 3.43 19.92 1.04
CA LYS A 57 3.70 19.26 2.31
C LYS A 57 3.85 17.74 2.18
N GLU A 58 3.32 17.12 1.12
CA GLU A 58 3.21 15.66 1.01
C GLU A 58 3.60 15.14 -0.38
N GLY A 59 4.15 13.92 -0.40
CA GLY A 59 4.45 13.16 -1.62
C GLY A 59 4.26 11.68 -1.34
N ASN A 60 3.18 11.08 -1.86
CA ASN A 60 2.91 9.66 -1.70
C ASN A 60 2.10 9.09 -2.88
N VAL A 61 2.19 7.78 -3.04
CA VAL A 61 1.28 6.96 -3.85
C VAL A 61 0.52 6.04 -2.91
N LYS A 62 -0.78 5.90 -3.15
CA LYS A 62 -1.65 4.97 -2.45
C LYS A 62 -2.50 4.19 -3.43
N MET A 63 -2.83 2.98 -3.02
CA MET A 63 -3.87 2.17 -3.63
C MET A 63 -5.03 2.06 -2.66
N LYS A 64 -6.24 2.27 -3.16
CA LYS A 64 -7.48 1.98 -2.45
C LYS A 64 -8.16 0.79 -3.08
N ILE A 65 -8.81 -0.03 -2.26
CA ILE A 65 -9.79 -1.03 -2.67
C ILE A 65 -11.11 -0.57 -2.04
N HIS A 66 -12.06 -0.12 -2.86
CA HIS A 66 -13.23 0.65 -2.41
C HIS A 66 -12.81 1.83 -1.50
N ASN A 67 -13.26 1.83 -0.24
CA ASN A 67 -12.98 2.89 0.74
C ASN A 67 -11.73 2.62 1.61
N TYR A 68 -11.05 1.49 1.42
CA TYR A 68 -9.93 1.08 2.27
C TYR A 68 -8.61 1.29 1.57
N ARG A 69 -7.66 1.91 2.27
CA ARG A 69 -6.29 2.07 1.77
C ARG A 69 -5.54 0.76 1.95
N ALA A 70 -5.21 0.11 0.84
CA ALA A 70 -4.48 -1.15 0.84
C ALA A 70 -2.97 -0.95 1.00
N PHE A 71 -2.40 0.12 0.43
CA PHE A 71 -1.05 0.56 0.76
C PHE A 71 -0.83 2.08 0.64
N LEU A 72 0.24 2.58 1.26
CA LEU A 72 0.74 3.96 1.14
C LEU A 72 2.28 3.98 1.09
N LEU A 73 2.86 4.57 0.04
CA LEU A 73 4.30 4.61 -0.18
C LEU A 73 4.73 5.87 -0.96
N PRO A 74 5.79 6.57 -0.54
CA PRO A 74 6.44 6.46 0.75
C PRO A 74 5.53 7.01 1.87
N TYR A 75 5.46 6.32 3.00
CA TYR A 75 4.91 6.84 4.25
C TYR A 75 6.05 7.29 5.16
N GLU A 76 6.05 8.55 5.62
CA GLU A 76 7.22 9.16 6.29
C GLU A 76 8.54 8.92 5.50
N LYS A 77 9.71 9.26 6.05
CA LYS A 77 10.97 8.86 5.40
C LYS A 77 11.21 7.38 5.69
N ASN A 78 11.16 6.52 4.65
CA ASN A 78 11.48 5.09 4.69
C ASN A 78 10.44 4.13 5.30
N LYS A 79 9.18 4.54 5.47
CA LYS A 79 8.12 3.61 5.86
C LYS A 79 7.13 3.36 4.73
N ILE A 80 6.36 2.31 4.90
CA ILE A 80 5.27 1.87 4.04
C ILE A 80 4.11 1.45 4.93
N GLN A 81 2.89 1.76 4.48
CA GLN A 81 1.68 1.21 5.07
C GLN A 81 1.18 0.07 4.18
N ILE A 82 0.83 -1.06 4.76
CA ILE A 82 0.13 -2.16 4.08
C ILE A 82 -0.99 -2.69 4.98
N ILE A 83 -1.93 -3.43 4.41
CA ILE A 83 -2.95 -4.18 5.16
C ILE A 83 -2.50 -5.63 5.39
N TYR A 84 -2.95 -6.27 6.47
CA TYR A 84 -2.58 -7.65 6.79
C TYR A 84 -3.64 -8.39 7.61
N PRO A 85 -3.94 -9.68 7.39
CA PRO A 85 -5.01 -10.38 8.08
C PRO A 85 -4.70 -10.61 9.56
N VAL A 86 -5.68 -10.38 10.43
CA VAL A 86 -5.53 -10.55 11.89
C VAL A 86 -5.18 -11.99 12.26
N ASN A 87 -5.87 -12.95 11.63
CA ASN A 87 -5.68 -14.39 11.87
C ASN A 87 -4.36 -14.96 11.31
N LYS A 88 -3.58 -14.15 10.58
CA LYS A 88 -2.29 -14.55 9.99
C LYS A 88 -1.12 -13.78 10.56
N ILE A 89 -1.33 -12.89 11.54
CA ILE A 89 -0.28 -12.01 12.06
C ILE A 89 0.95 -12.77 12.59
N GLU A 90 0.75 -13.98 13.12
CA GLU A 90 1.81 -14.84 13.65
C GLU A 90 2.81 -15.31 12.58
N THR A 91 2.46 -15.26 11.29
CA THR A 91 3.43 -15.59 10.23
C THR A 91 4.58 -14.58 10.18
N LEU A 92 4.37 -13.37 10.72
CA LEU A 92 5.41 -12.35 10.80
C LEU A 92 6.52 -12.66 11.84
N ASN A 93 6.34 -13.63 12.74
CA ASN A 93 7.34 -13.99 13.75
C ASN A 93 8.67 -14.46 13.14
N TYR A 94 8.67 -14.92 11.90
CA TYR A 94 9.90 -15.29 11.19
C TYR A 94 10.75 -14.08 10.79
N ILE A 95 10.18 -12.89 10.79
CA ILE A 95 10.82 -11.65 10.31
C ILE A 95 11.00 -10.64 11.45
N PHE A 96 10.04 -10.57 12.37
CA PHE A 96 9.97 -9.56 13.42
C PHE A 96 10.01 -10.19 14.82
N SER A 97 10.54 -9.43 15.77
CA SER A 97 10.43 -9.80 17.18
C SER A 97 8.98 -9.68 17.65
N LYS A 98 8.65 -10.35 18.75
CA LYS A 98 7.30 -10.31 19.35
C LYS A 98 6.91 -8.89 19.73
N GLU A 99 7.84 -8.12 20.30
CA GLU A 99 7.62 -6.72 20.68
C GLU A 99 7.24 -5.89 19.44
N ARG A 100 7.95 -6.10 18.34
CA ARG A 100 7.72 -5.39 17.09
C ARG A 100 6.37 -5.75 16.46
N ILE A 101 5.91 -7.00 16.61
CA ILE A 101 4.57 -7.41 16.17
C ILE A 101 3.48 -6.79 17.04
N MET A 102 3.65 -6.78 18.37
CA MET A 102 2.72 -6.13 19.29
C MET A 102 2.58 -4.63 19.00
N GLU A 103 3.67 -3.93 18.70
CA GLU A 103 3.63 -2.53 18.25
C GLU A 103 2.76 -2.34 17.00
N MET A 104 2.87 -3.23 16.00
CA MET A 104 2.08 -3.16 14.78
C MET A 104 0.59 -3.42 15.02
N GLN A 105 0.27 -4.39 15.89
CA GLN A 105 -1.10 -4.74 16.24
C GLN A 105 -1.83 -3.61 17.00
N ASN A 106 -1.10 -2.89 17.87
CA ASN A 106 -1.66 -1.82 18.69
C ASN A 106 -1.96 -0.54 17.91
N PHE A 107 -1.46 -0.40 16.69
CA PHE A 107 -1.54 0.87 15.96
C PHE A 107 -2.92 1.10 15.34
N CYS A 108 -3.40 0.18 14.49
CA CYS A 108 -4.68 0.35 13.83
C CYS A 108 -5.24 -0.98 13.29
N ARG A 109 -6.53 -1.21 13.53
CA ARG A 109 -7.31 -2.34 13.01
C ARG A 109 -8.53 -1.81 12.24
N PHE A 110 -8.91 -2.48 11.16
CA PHE A 110 -10.16 -2.17 10.47
C PHE A 110 -11.36 -2.66 11.28
N ASN A 111 -12.40 -1.84 11.35
CA ASN A 111 -13.64 -2.16 12.08
C ASN A 111 -14.61 -3.00 11.24
N THR A 112 -14.41 -3.06 9.93
CA THR A 112 -15.34 -3.64 8.96
C THR A 112 -14.91 -4.99 8.41
N PHE A 113 -13.61 -5.32 8.51
CA PHE A 113 -13.05 -6.61 8.13
C PHE A 113 -11.79 -6.92 8.97
N PRO A 114 -11.39 -8.19 9.14
CA PRO A 114 -10.39 -8.58 10.14
C PRO A 114 -8.94 -8.37 9.64
N CYS A 115 -8.55 -7.12 9.41
CA CYS A 115 -7.18 -6.74 9.04
C CYS A 115 -6.58 -5.69 9.98
N TYR A 116 -5.26 -5.71 10.10
CA TYR A 116 -4.42 -4.66 10.66
C TYR A 116 -3.91 -3.73 9.56
N VAL A 117 -3.60 -2.48 9.91
CA VAL A 117 -2.72 -1.62 9.11
C VAL A 117 -1.31 -1.72 9.68
N LEU A 118 -0.40 -2.29 8.90
CA LEU A 118 1.00 -2.44 9.29
C LEU A 118 1.83 -1.27 8.81
N TYR A 119 2.73 -0.80 9.67
CA TYR A 119 3.66 0.28 9.41
C TYR A 119 5.08 -0.28 9.40
N LEU A 120 5.60 -0.52 8.20
CA LEU A 120 6.86 -1.23 7.99
C LEU A 120 7.92 -0.28 7.46
N LYS A 121 9.18 -0.50 7.81
CA LYS A 121 10.32 0.10 7.11
C LYS A 121 10.53 -0.60 5.76
N LEU A 122 11.18 0.06 4.81
CA LEU A 122 11.48 -0.56 3.51
C LEU A 122 12.33 -1.83 3.64
N ASP A 123 13.31 -1.86 4.55
CA ASP A 123 14.12 -3.06 4.76
C ASP A 123 13.36 -4.16 5.52
N GLU A 124 12.29 -3.81 6.24
CA GLU A 124 11.40 -4.78 6.88
C GLU A 124 10.54 -5.50 5.84
N ILE A 125 9.92 -4.76 4.93
CA ILE A 125 9.06 -5.35 3.89
C ILE A 125 9.86 -6.17 2.86
N MET A 126 11.12 -5.82 2.62
CA MET A 126 12.01 -6.59 1.72
C MET A 126 12.38 -7.98 2.27
N LYS A 127 12.10 -8.27 3.54
CA LYS A 127 12.29 -9.60 4.14
C LYS A 127 11.09 -10.53 3.94
N PHE A 128 9.98 -10.01 3.40
CA PHE A 128 8.78 -10.81 3.17
C PHE A 128 9.05 -11.93 2.17
N LYS A 129 8.69 -13.14 2.58
CA LYS A 129 8.59 -14.35 1.73
C LYS A 129 7.20 -14.48 1.12
N GLU A 130 7.04 -15.42 0.19
CA GLU A 130 5.77 -15.68 -0.52
C GLU A 130 4.57 -15.81 0.42
N GLU A 131 4.70 -16.55 1.53
CA GLU A 131 3.63 -16.71 2.54
C GLU A 131 3.08 -15.37 3.09
N HIS A 132 3.92 -14.33 3.16
CA HIS A 132 3.50 -13.01 3.64
C HIS A 132 2.78 -12.23 2.53
N TRP A 133 3.19 -12.43 1.28
CA TRP A 133 2.52 -11.86 0.13
C TRP A 133 1.18 -12.55 -0.14
N GLU A 134 1.06 -13.85 0.17
CA GLU A 134 -0.22 -14.56 0.25
C GLU A 134 -1.15 -13.93 1.29
N CYS A 135 -0.65 -13.66 2.48
CA CYS A 135 -1.44 -12.99 3.52
C CYS A 135 -1.87 -11.57 3.08
N TYR A 136 -1.00 -10.82 2.40
CA TYR A 136 -1.37 -9.52 1.82
C TYR A 136 -2.45 -9.67 0.73
N ARG A 137 -2.35 -10.67 -0.15
CA ARG A 137 -3.38 -11.01 -1.15
C ARG A 137 -4.74 -11.27 -0.51
N ASP A 138 -4.75 -12.08 0.55
CA ASP A 138 -5.97 -12.39 1.31
C ASP A 138 -6.56 -11.14 1.95
N ALA A 139 -5.72 -10.24 2.50
CA ALA A 139 -6.18 -8.97 3.04
C ALA A 139 -6.81 -8.08 1.97
N CYS A 140 -6.25 -8.05 0.76
CA CYS A 140 -6.85 -7.34 -0.37
C CYS A 140 -8.24 -7.89 -0.75
N ARG A 141 -8.42 -9.22 -0.75
CA ARG A 141 -9.74 -9.84 -0.98
C ARG A 141 -10.74 -9.48 0.11
N LEU A 142 -10.34 -9.61 1.39
CA LEU A 142 -11.17 -9.22 2.52
C LEU A 142 -11.59 -7.74 2.45
N ALA A 143 -10.70 -6.86 1.97
CA ALA A 143 -11.00 -5.45 1.76
C ALA A 143 -11.97 -5.20 0.59
N ALA A 144 -11.89 -6.00 -0.48
CA ALA A 144 -12.79 -5.94 -1.63
C ALA A 144 -14.21 -6.44 -1.27
N GLU A 145 -14.30 -7.49 -0.47
CA GLU A 145 -15.59 -8.06 -0.04
C GLU A 145 -16.27 -7.25 1.08
N ALA A 146 -15.53 -6.38 1.76
CA ALA A 146 -16.06 -5.56 2.85
C ALA A 146 -17.12 -4.58 2.33
N LYS A 147 -18.28 -4.52 3.01
CA LYS A 147 -19.39 -3.63 2.67
C LYS A 147 -18.90 -2.19 2.45
N ILE A 148 -19.31 -1.59 1.34
CA ILE A 148 -19.03 -0.20 0.99
C ILE A 148 -19.70 0.71 2.02
N THR A 149 -18.93 1.20 2.99
CA THR A 149 -19.41 2.22 3.93
C THR A 149 -19.13 3.59 3.33
N LYS A 150 -20.11 4.17 2.59
CA LYS A 150 -20.17 5.53 1.98
C LYS A 150 -18.87 6.09 1.37
N GLU A 151 -18.93 6.50 0.10
CA GLU A 151 -17.86 7.27 -0.56
C GLU A 151 -17.46 8.49 0.29
N VAL A 152 -16.19 8.56 0.67
CA VAL A 152 -15.59 9.80 1.16
C VAL A 152 -15.00 10.49 -0.06
N GLU A 153 -15.69 11.52 -0.55
CA GLU A 153 -15.27 12.36 -1.67
C GLU A 153 -13.81 12.81 -1.50
N GLY A 154 -12.99 12.57 -2.52
CA GLY A 154 -11.65 13.14 -2.61
C GLY A 154 -10.65 12.35 -3.45
N THR A 155 -10.25 12.98 -4.56
CA THR A 155 -9.01 12.88 -5.38
C THR A 155 -8.86 11.83 -6.50
N VAL A 156 -8.64 12.36 -7.72
CA VAL A 156 -7.85 11.95 -8.91
C VAL A 156 -7.58 10.46 -9.14
N ASP A 157 -8.23 9.89 -10.16
CA ASP A 157 -8.04 8.51 -10.62
C ASP A 157 -6.77 8.35 -11.48
N VAL A 158 -5.99 7.29 -11.22
CA VAL A 158 -4.87 6.85 -12.07
C VAL A 158 -5.32 5.63 -12.87
N ASP A 159 -5.22 5.72 -14.20
CA ASP A 159 -5.56 4.65 -15.13
C ASP A 159 -4.49 3.54 -15.10
N TRP A 160 -4.94 2.32 -14.87
CA TRP A 160 -4.13 1.11 -14.72
C TRP A 160 -4.05 0.25 -15.96
N ASN A 161 -4.77 0.62 -17.03
CA ASN A 161 -4.81 -0.15 -18.28
C ASN A 161 -3.63 0.12 -19.22
N ASN A 162 -2.73 1.04 -18.87
CA ASN A 162 -1.48 1.20 -19.62
C ASN A 162 -0.51 0.05 -19.30
N LYS A 163 -0.49 -0.88 -20.25
CA LYS A 163 0.47 -1.98 -20.34
C LYS A 163 1.90 -1.44 -20.28
N ILE A 164 2.74 -2.14 -19.51
CA ILE A 164 4.21 -2.11 -19.67
C ILE A 164 4.54 -2.56 -21.10
#